data_AF-A0A6N7Y7B6-F1
#
_entry.id   AF-A0A6N7Y7B6-F1
#
_cell.length_a   1.000
_cell.length_b   1.000
_cell.length_c   1.000
_cell.angle_alpha   90.00
_cell.angle_beta   90.00
_cell.angle_gamma   90.00
#
_symmetry.space_group_name_H-M   'P 1'
#
loop_
_entity.id
_entity.type
_entity.pdbx_description
1 polymer ?
#
loop_
_entity_poly.entity_id
_entity_poly.type
_entity_poly.pdbx_seq_one_letter_code
_entity_poly.pdbx_strand_id
1 'polypeptide(L)'
;MSRGPSALIGYLGLAVLLMVVVTAAVALIFGAGPTDNPITAAYNALLHTIDSGTVAGDTGTGYIILGLFVTAGGIVIFSAFIGVLATTLDERLAELRKGRSSVLEKDHTLILGWSDTIFTILSELSIANESERDPVVVILAEKDKVEMEDAIRERIEDMRGTKIVCRTGSPINLRDLAIVNHHDCRSIIVLSPEEEDPDTSVIKTILALTRGPDRREEPYRIVAEIEHPSNIEAAYLVGGDEAVIVDKGDTIARLIVQASRQAGAAAVYVELLDFDGTEIYFRDDQSFTGRTYGEALLAYEECAVMGVRTAEGVTINPDAATVIGAGDELIALADDDSVLVAAQAPTVAPDEARVVRAESPPESPGGR
;
A
#
# COMPACT_ATOMS: atom_id res chain seq x y z
N MET A 1 -29.45 15.80 14.40
CA MET A 1 -29.03 14.51 15.00
C MET A 1 -27.52 14.36 14.84
N SER A 2 -26.71 15.06 15.65
CA SER A 2 -25.26 15.19 15.43
C SER A 2 -24.47 15.20 16.75
N ARG A 3 -24.81 14.31 17.67
CA ARG A 3 -23.96 13.99 18.82
C ARG A 3 -23.66 12.50 18.72
N GLY A 4 -22.38 12.13 18.67
CA GLY A 4 -21.89 10.78 18.34
C GLY A 4 -22.38 9.66 19.29
N PRO A 5 -21.83 8.43 19.17
CA PRO A 5 -22.29 7.25 19.91
C PRO A 5 -22.45 7.46 21.42
N SER A 6 -21.57 8.28 22.03
CA SER A 6 -21.65 8.65 23.45
C SER A 6 -22.93 9.38 23.86
N ALA A 7 -23.51 10.19 22.97
CA ALA A 7 -24.78 10.86 23.25
C ALA A 7 -25.98 9.93 23.10
N LEU A 8 -25.92 8.97 22.16
CA LEU A 8 -26.95 7.95 22.01
C LEU A 8 -27.02 7.05 23.26
N ILE A 9 -25.86 6.61 23.76
CA ILE A 9 -25.72 5.91 25.04
C ILE A 9 -26.32 6.75 26.18
N GLY A 10 -26.04 8.06 26.21
CA GLY A 10 -26.62 8.98 27.19
C GLY A 10 -28.15 9.09 27.12
N TYR A 11 -28.74 9.16 25.92
CA TYR A 11 -30.19 9.22 25.75
C TYR A 11 -30.87 7.90 26.15
N LEU A 12 -30.27 6.76 25.81
CA LEU A 12 -30.76 5.44 26.24
C LEU A 12 -30.70 5.30 27.77
N GLY A 13 -29.60 5.72 28.41
CA GLY A 13 -29.50 5.75 29.86
C GLY A 13 -30.54 6.65 30.53
N LEU A 14 -30.80 7.83 29.93
CA LEU A 14 -31.87 8.72 30.40
C LEU A 14 -33.26 8.11 30.23
N ALA A 15 -33.51 7.40 29.13
CA ALA A 15 -34.78 6.71 28.88
C ALA A 15 -35.04 5.60 29.91
N VAL A 16 -34.01 4.81 30.26
CA VAL A 16 -34.08 3.82 31.35
C VAL A 16 -34.42 4.51 32.67
N LEU A 17 -33.71 5.58 33.02
CA LEU A 17 -33.94 6.31 34.28
C LEU A 17 -35.34 6.91 34.33
N LEU A 18 -35.83 7.49 33.23
CA LEU A 18 -37.19 8.02 33.14
C LEU A 18 -38.22 6.91 33.32
N MET A 19 -38.04 5.76 32.66
CA MET A 19 -38.94 4.62 32.77
C MET A 19 -39.01 4.08 34.20
N VAL A 20 -37.86 3.97 34.90
CA VAL A 20 -37.78 3.56 36.30
C VAL A 20 -38.53 4.54 37.21
N VAL A 21 -38.30 5.84 37.05
CA VAL A 21 -38.95 6.88 37.87
C VAL A 21 -40.47 6.91 37.64
N VAL A 22 -40.91 6.84 36.38
CA VAL A 22 -42.34 6.83 36.02
C VAL A 22 -43.02 5.58 36.59
N THR A 23 -42.39 4.41 36.46
CA THR A 23 -42.92 3.16 36.99
C THR A 23 -43.04 3.19 38.51
N ALA A 24 -41.99 3.65 39.20
CA ALA A 24 -41.99 3.78 40.65
C ALA A 24 -43.09 4.75 41.13
N ALA A 25 -43.25 5.88 40.45
CA ALA A 25 -44.30 6.86 40.77
C ALA A 25 -45.72 6.27 40.56
N VAL A 26 -45.95 5.58 39.45
CA VAL A 26 -47.23 4.91 39.17
C VAL A 26 -47.52 3.83 40.23
N ALA A 27 -46.53 3.01 40.58
CA ALA A 27 -46.70 1.97 41.61
C ALA A 27 -47.07 2.55 42.98
N LEU A 28 -46.49 3.68 43.38
CA LEU A 28 -46.77 4.36 44.66
C LEU A 28 -48.12 5.08 44.65
N ILE A 29 -48.48 5.78 43.57
CA ILE A 29 -49.73 6.55 43.48
C ILE A 29 -50.95 5.63 43.50
N PHE A 30 -50.88 4.50 42.80
CA PHE A 30 -51.98 3.55 42.71
C PHE A 30 -51.95 2.49 43.82
N GLY A 31 -50.98 2.53 44.73
CA GLY A 31 -50.81 1.54 45.81
C GLY A 31 -50.68 0.10 45.29
N ALA A 32 -50.16 -0.06 44.07
CA ALA A 32 -50.08 -1.35 43.39
C ALA A 32 -48.80 -2.10 43.75
N GLY A 33 -47.78 -1.42 44.28
CA GLY A 33 -46.50 -2.02 44.63
C GLY A 33 -46.47 -2.70 46.01
N PRO A 34 -45.51 -3.61 46.25
CA PRO A 34 -45.34 -4.30 47.53
C PRO A 34 -44.81 -3.41 48.67
N THR A 35 -44.45 -2.15 48.38
CA THR A 35 -43.81 -1.24 49.34
C THR A 35 -44.22 0.22 49.13
N ASP A 36 -44.40 0.96 50.23
CA ASP A 36 -44.67 2.41 50.20
C ASP A 36 -43.39 3.26 50.16
N ASN A 37 -42.21 2.63 50.21
CA ASN A 37 -40.94 3.34 50.18
C ASN A 37 -40.54 3.68 48.73
N PRO A 38 -40.33 4.96 48.38
CA PRO A 38 -40.01 5.37 47.01
C PRO A 38 -38.68 4.81 46.49
N ILE A 39 -37.70 4.60 47.37
CA ILE A 39 -36.39 4.05 46.99
C ILE A 39 -36.54 2.57 46.61
N THR A 40 -37.31 1.81 47.39
CA THR A 40 -37.56 0.38 47.13
C THR A 40 -38.43 0.19 45.89
N ALA A 41 -39.41 1.08 45.66
CA ALA A 41 -40.20 1.08 44.42
C ALA A 41 -39.32 1.36 43.18
N ALA A 42 -38.39 2.31 43.26
CA ALA A 42 -37.43 2.58 42.19
C ALA A 42 -36.47 1.41 41.95
N TYR A 43 -36.00 0.75 43.02
CA TYR A 43 -35.18 -0.46 42.90
C TYR A 43 -35.94 -1.61 42.22
N ASN A 44 -37.19 -1.86 42.60
CA ASN A 44 -38.02 -2.89 41.97
C ASN A 44 -38.30 -2.57 40.50
N ALA A 45 -38.57 -1.30 40.16
CA ALA A 45 -38.76 -0.88 38.77
C ALA A 45 -37.49 -1.03 37.93
N LEU A 46 -36.31 -0.78 38.53
CA LEU A 46 -35.02 -1.03 37.89
C LEU A 46 -34.80 -2.53 37.64
N LEU A 47 -35.12 -3.39 38.62
CA LEU A 47 -35.03 -4.85 38.45
C LEU A 47 -35.95 -5.34 37.32
N HIS A 48 -37.18 -4.82 37.23
CA HIS A 48 -38.11 -5.14 36.13
C HIS A 48 -37.62 -4.69 34.75
N THR A 49 -36.76 -3.67 34.71
CA THR A 49 -36.17 -3.13 33.48
C THR A 49 -35.00 -3.98 32.99
N ILE A 50 -34.22 -4.56 33.91
CA ILE A 50 -32.99 -5.32 33.59
C ILE A 50 -33.28 -6.82 33.48
N ASP A 51 -34.19 -7.35 34.30
CA ASP A 51 -34.47 -8.77 34.43
C ASP A 51 -35.97 -9.05 34.29
N SER A 52 -36.34 -9.78 33.23
CA SER A 52 -37.71 -10.17 32.95
C SER A 52 -38.25 -11.28 33.87
N GLY A 53 -37.37 -11.96 34.62
CA GLY A 53 -37.77 -12.98 35.60
C GLY A 53 -38.48 -12.42 36.83
N THR A 54 -38.41 -11.11 37.05
CA THR A 54 -38.99 -10.41 38.20
C THR A 54 -40.52 -10.43 38.22
N VAL A 55 -41.17 -10.35 37.05
CA VAL A 55 -42.64 -10.38 36.89
C VAL A 55 -43.26 -11.69 37.41
N ALA A 56 -42.50 -12.80 37.46
CA ALA A 56 -42.98 -14.08 37.96
C ALA A 56 -43.19 -14.11 39.49
N GLY A 57 -42.54 -13.20 40.22
CA GLY A 57 -42.67 -13.06 41.67
C GLY A 57 -43.76 -12.08 42.12
N ASP A 58 -44.42 -11.41 41.17
CA ASP A 58 -45.35 -10.33 41.45
C ASP A 58 -46.72 -10.85 41.87
N THR A 59 -47.33 -10.17 42.85
CA THR A 59 -48.68 -10.48 43.32
C THR A 59 -49.60 -9.26 43.13
N GLY A 60 -50.81 -9.50 42.61
CA GLY A 60 -51.79 -8.46 42.30
C GLY A 60 -51.85 -8.13 40.80
N THR A 61 -53.06 -8.20 40.22
CA THR A 61 -53.28 -8.06 38.76
C THR A 61 -52.78 -6.71 38.21
N GLY A 62 -52.96 -5.62 38.96
CA GLY A 62 -52.50 -4.29 38.53
C GLY A 62 -50.98 -4.16 38.48
N TYR A 63 -50.28 -4.77 39.43
CA TYR A 63 -48.82 -4.76 39.49
C TYR A 63 -48.21 -5.67 38.42
N ILE A 64 -48.79 -6.84 38.17
CA ILE A 64 -48.36 -7.75 37.10
C ILE A 64 -48.49 -7.09 35.72
N ILE A 65 -49.60 -6.39 35.45
CA ILE A 65 -49.79 -5.68 34.16
C ILE A 65 -48.74 -4.57 34.03
N LEU A 66 -48.52 -3.77 35.09
CA LEU A 66 -47.50 -2.72 35.11
C LEU A 66 -46.09 -3.31 34.89
N GLY A 67 -45.74 -4.37 35.61
CA GLY A 67 -44.48 -5.11 35.49
C GLY A 67 -44.27 -5.63 34.07
N LEU A 68 -45.29 -6.21 33.45
CA LEU A 68 -45.21 -6.71 32.07
C LEU A 68 -44.91 -5.60 31.05
N PHE A 69 -45.55 -4.43 31.17
CA PHE A 69 -45.26 -3.29 30.29
C PHE A 69 -43.86 -2.74 30.49
N VAL A 70 -43.41 -2.65 31.74
CA VAL A 70 -42.08 -2.11 32.08
C VAL A 70 -40.99 -3.07 31.65
N THR A 71 -41.19 -4.37 31.83
CA THR A 71 -40.27 -5.40 31.35
C THR A 71 -40.22 -5.43 29.84
N ALA A 72 -41.34 -5.32 29.13
CA ALA A 72 -41.34 -5.23 27.67
C ALA A 72 -40.57 -3.98 27.18
N GLY A 73 -40.81 -2.81 27.81
CA GLY A 73 -40.07 -1.58 27.51
C GLY A 73 -38.58 -1.70 27.85
N GLY A 74 -38.26 -2.32 28.99
CA GLY A 74 -36.90 -2.56 29.46
C GLY A 74 -36.11 -3.45 28.52
N ILE A 75 -36.67 -4.57 28.08
CA ILE A 75 -36.04 -5.45 27.09
C ILE A 75 -35.72 -4.68 25.80
N VAL A 76 -36.65 -3.86 25.30
CA VAL A 76 -36.43 -3.09 24.07
C VAL A 76 -35.31 -2.06 24.25
N ILE A 77 -35.35 -1.28 25.33
CA ILE A 77 -34.34 -0.24 25.61
C ILE A 77 -32.98 -0.88 25.89
N PHE A 78 -32.93 -1.95 26.67
CA PHE A 78 -31.70 -2.64 27.03
C PHE A 78 -31.08 -3.38 25.84
N SER A 79 -31.89 -4.00 24.96
CA SER A 79 -31.40 -4.59 23.71
C SER A 79 -30.81 -3.52 22.78
N ALA A 80 -31.46 -2.37 22.67
CA ALA A 80 -30.92 -1.24 21.91
C ALA A 80 -29.62 -0.71 22.52
N PHE A 81 -29.53 -0.65 23.85
CA PHE A 81 -28.32 -0.26 24.56
C PHE A 81 -27.15 -1.21 24.32
N ILE A 82 -27.35 -2.53 24.43
CA ILE A 82 -26.33 -3.53 24.13
C ILE A 82 -25.88 -3.40 22.67
N GLY A 83 -26.81 -3.23 21.72
CA GLY A 83 -26.48 -3.06 20.31
C GLY A 83 -25.56 -1.86 20.07
N VAL A 84 -25.90 -0.68 20.59
CA VAL A 84 -25.07 0.53 20.47
C VAL A 84 -23.72 0.36 21.16
N LEU A 85 -23.70 -0.25 22.35
CA LEU A 85 -22.46 -0.50 23.10
C LEU A 85 -21.53 -1.43 22.33
N ALA A 86 -22.06 -2.52 21.76
CA ALA A 86 -21.30 -3.46 20.95
C ALA A 86 -20.70 -2.76 19.72
N THR A 87 -21.50 -2.01 18.95
CA THR A 87 -21.00 -1.24 17.80
C THR A 87 -19.92 -0.23 18.20
N THR A 88 -20.10 0.47 19.33
CA THR A 88 -19.11 1.45 19.81
C THR A 88 -17.80 0.75 20.22
N LEU A 89 -17.89 -0.43 20.87
CA LEU A 89 -16.72 -1.23 21.22
C LEU A 89 -16.00 -1.73 19.97
N ASP A 90 -16.74 -2.19 18.96
CA ASP A 90 -16.18 -2.63 17.67
C ASP A 90 -15.46 -1.48 16.95
N GLU A 91 -16.05 -0.28 16.91
CA GLU A 91 -15.42 0.92 16.35
C GLU A 91 -14.12 1.28 17.10
N ARG A 92 -14.12 1.21 18.43
CA ARG A 92 -12.92 1.48 19.24
C ARG A 92 -11.85 0.41 19.05
N LEU A 93 -12.25 -0.85 18.96
CA LEU A 93 -11.34 -1.95 18.67
C LEU A 93 -10.73 -1.77 17.28
N ALA A 94 -11.53 -1.40 16.29
CA ALA A 94 -11.06 -1.08 14.94
C ALA A 94 -10.08 0.11 14.96
N GLU A 95 -10.35 1.18 15.71
CA GLU A 95 -9.40 2.30 15.85
C GLU A 95 -8.05 1.87 16.44
N LEU A 96 -8.06 0.97 17.44
CA LEU A 96 -6.83 0.43 18.02
C LEU A 96 -6.08 -0.48 17.04
N ARG A 97 -6.81 -1.21 16.17
CA ARG A 97 -6.22 -2.07 15.13
C ARG A 97 -5.49 -1.30 14.03
N LYS A 98 -5.92 -0.07 13.70
CA LYS A 98 -5.33 0.76 12.64
C LYS A 98 -3.84 1.10 12.81
N GLY A 99 -3.27 0.88 14.01
CA GLY A 99 -1.83 1.03 14.24
C GLY A 99 -1.33 2.47 14.12
N ARG A 100 -2.08 3.48 14.57
CA ARG A 100 -1.79 4.92 14.39
C ARG A 100 -0.48 5.45 15.01
N SER A 101 0.35 4.60 15.60
CA SER A 101 1.68 4.98 16.08
C SER A 101 2.54 5.40 14.89
N SER A 102 3.19 6.56 15.03
CA SER A 102 4.17 7.04 14.06
C SER A 102 5.26 6.01 13.85
N VAL A 103 5.53 5.69 12.59
CA VAL A 103 6.70 4.94 12.17
C VAL A 103 7.93 5.80 12.45
N LEU A 104 8.94 5.22 13.09
CA LEU A 104 10.19 5.91 13.42
C LEU A 104 11.36 5.49 12.51
N GLU A 105 11.07 4.64 11.54
CA GLU A 105 12.01 4.09 10.59
C GLU A 105 12.47 5.17 9.61
N LYS A 106 13.75 5.10 9.23
CA LYS A 106 14.41 6.02 8.29
C LYS A 106 15.05 5.20 7.18
N ASP A 107 15.26 5.81 6.03
CA ASP A 107 15.78 5.16 4.83
C ASP A 107 14.97 3.93 4.39
N HIS A 108 13.67 3.90 4.73
CA HIS A 108 12.77 2.82 4.38
C HIS A 108 12.16 3.03 2.98
N THR A 109 11.73 1.95 2.34
CA THR A 109 10.88 2.03 1.13
C THR A 109 9.44 2.19 1.58
N LEU A 110 8.74 3.22 1.10
CA LEU A 110 7.34 3.48 1.43
C LEU A 110 6.43 3.02 0.27
N ILE A 111 5.49 2.14 0.55
CA ILE A 111 4.44 1.75 -0.39
C ILE A 111 3.13 2.42 0.03
N LEU A 112 2.50 3.13 -0.91
CA LEU A 112 1.25 3.85 -0.72
C LEU A 112 0.15 3.20 -1.57
N GLY A 113 -0.93 2.80 -0.92
CA GLY A 113 -2.03 2.06 -1.54
C GLY A 113 -1.90 0.54 -1.37
N TRP A 114 -2.89 -0.18 -1.89
CA TRP A 114 -2.94 -1.63 -1.84
C TRP A 114 -3.58 -2.18 -3.11
N SER A 115 -2.95 -3.19 -3.70
CA SER A 115 -3.39 -3.94 -4.88
C SER A 115 -2.71 -5.32 -4.85
N ASP A 116 -3.20 -6.30 -5.61
CA ASP A 116 -2.54 -7.61 -5.70
C ASP A 116 -1.08 -7.53 -6.21
N THR A 117 -0.68 -6.48 -6.93
CA THR A 117 0.72 -6.26 -7.36
C THR A 117 1.69 -6.07 -6.19
N ILE A 118 1.20 -5.71 -4.99
CA ILE A 118 2.06 -5.52 -3.82
C ILE A 118 2.83 -6.78 -3.45
N PHE A 119 2.26 -7.97 -3.66
CA PHE A 119 2.92 -9.22 -3.29
C PHE A 119 4.15 -9.47 -4.17
N THR A 120 4.04 -9.22 -5.47
CA THR A 120 5.18 -9.29 -6.39
C THR A 120 6.25 -8.27 -6.00
N ILE A 121 5.86 -7.01 -5.77
CA ILE A 121 6.80 -5.96 -5.37
C ILE A 121 7.54 -6.32 -4.07
N LEU A 122 6.83 -6.85 -3.08
CA LEU A 122 7.44 -7.24 -1.80
C LEU A 122 8.40 -8.42 -1.95
N SER A 123 8.07 -9.41 -2.79
CA SER A 123 8.98 -10.52 -3.10
C SER A 123 10.25 -10.02 -3.77
N GLU A 124 10.14 -9.18 -4.81
CA GLU A 124 11.30 -8.60 -5.51
C GLU A 124 12.14 -7.71 -4.59
N LEU A 125 11.50 -6.83 -3.82
CA LEU A 125 12.19 -6.01 -2.83
C LEU A 125 12.88 -6.85 -1.76
N SER A 126 12.34 -8.01 -1.39
CA SER A 126 13.00 -8.88 -0.41
C SER A 126 14.33 -9.42 -0.92
N ILE A 127 14.43 -9.73 -2.21
CA ILE A 127 15.66 -10.20 -2.88
C ILE A 127 16.67 -9.06 -2.96
N ALA A 128 16.25 -7.92 -3.51
CA ALA A 128 17.09 -6.72 -3.65
C ALA A 128 17.65 -6.21 -2.32
N ASN A 129 16.94 -6.44 -1.21
CA ASN A 129 17.32 -5.99 0.12
C ASN A 129 18.25 -6.95 0.87
N GLU A 130 18.64 -8.11 0.33
CA GLU A 130 19.51 -9.07 1.03
C GLU A 130 20.87 -8.48 1.45
N SER A 131 21.39 -7.58 0.62
CA SER A 131 22.66 -6.88 0.86
C SER A 131 22.52 -5.73 1.87
N GLU A 132 21.30 -5.37 2.24
CA GLU A 132 21.02 -4.25 3.15
C GLU A 132 21.04 -4.67 4.63
N ARG A 133 21.55 -3.79 5.49
CA ARG A 133 21.83 -4.13 6.90
C ARG A 133 20.59 -4.16 7.80
N ASP A 134 19.53 -3.44 7.44
CA ASP A 134 18.23 -3.46 8.13
C ASP A 134 17.10 -2.96 7.20
N PRO A 135 16.74 -3.71 6.14
CA PRO A 135 15.78 -3.27 5.16
C PRO A 135 14.36 -3.23 5.74
N VAL A 136 13.70 -2.08 5.58
CA VAL A 136 12.32 -1.87 6.04
C VAL A 136 11.45 -1.39 4.89
N VAL A 137 10.29 -2.03 4.75
CA VAL A 137 9.21 -1.57 3.87
C VAL A 137 8.01 -1.17 4.73
N VAL A 138 7.56 0.06 4.55
CA VAL A 138 6.40 0.61 5.26
C VAL A 138 5.25 0.67 4.26
N ILE A 139 4.06 0.22 4.67
CA ILE A 139 2.87 0.18 3.81
C ILE A 139 1.78 1.04 4.45
N LEU A 140 1.27 2.03 3.71
CA LEU A 140 0.09 2.82 4.09
C LEU A 140 -1.04 2.58 3.10
N ALA A 141 -2.16 2.03 3.57
CA ALA A 141 -3.33 1.81 2.72
C ALA A 141 -4.65 1.94 3.48
N GLU A 142 -5.74 2.13 2.74
CA GLU A 142 -7.12 2.13 3.26
C GLU A 142 -7.64 0.70 3.52
N LYS A 143 -6.78 -0.17 4.04
CA LYS A 143 -7.05 -1.58 4.39
C LYS A 143 -6.71 -1.83 5.86
N ASP A 144 -7.38 -2.77 6.52
CA ASP A 144 -7.08 -3.08 7.92
C ASP A 144 -5.65 -3.62 8.06
N LYS A 145 -4.94 -3.14 9.08
CA LYS A 145 -3.54 -3.49 9.33
C LYS A 145 -3.34 -5.00 9.45
N VAL A 146 -4.17 -5.67 10.25
CA VAL A 146 -4.05 -7.12 10.49
C VAL A 146 -4.34 -7.88 9.21
N GLU A 147 -5.35 -7.44 8.47
CA GLU A 147 -5.68 -8.02 7.16
C GLU A 147 -4.54 -7.87 6.13
N MET A 148 -3.81 -6.74 6.14
CA MET A 148 -2.61 -6.58 5.32
C MET A 148 -1.48 -7.52 5.75
N GLU A 149 -1.19 -7.56 7.05
CA GLU A 149 -0.12 -8.41 7.61
C GLU A 149 -0.38 -9.91 7.37
N ASP A 150 -1.63 -10.35 7.52
CA ASP A 150 -2.03 -11.74 7.27
C ASP A 150 -1.96 -12.07 5.78
N ALA A 151 -2.45 -11.19 4.90
CA ALA A 151 -2.40 -11.42 3.44
C ALA A 151 -0.96 -11.53 2.91
N ILE A 152 -0.02 -10.74 3.46
CA ILE A 152 1.41 -10.82 3.12
C ILE A 152 1.98 -12.16 3.60
N ARG A 153 1.71 -12.53 4.86
CA ARG A 153 2.22 -13.79 5.44
C ARG A 153 1.69 -15.04 4.73
N GLU A 154 0.49 -14.98 4.18
CA GLU A 154 -0.12 -16.09 3.43
C GLU A 154 0.50 -16.29 2.04
N ARG A 155 1.04 -15.23 1.41
CA ARG A 155 1.54 -15.27 0.02
C ARG A 155 3.06 -15.25 -0.09
N ILE A 156 3.75 -14.71 0.90
CA ILE A 156 5.21 -14.56 0.90
C ILE A 156 5.77 -15.36 2.07
N GLU A 157 6.46 -16.45 1.75
CA GLU A 157 7.01 -17.37 2.75
C GLU A 157 8.28 -16.83 3.41
N ASP A 158 9.14 -16.16 2.63
CA ASP A 158 10.42 -15.63 3.10
C ASP A 158 10.57 -14.16 2.68
N MET A 159 10.83 -13.30 3.67
CA MET A 159 11.08 -11.87 3.46
C MET A 159 12.58 -11.55 3.42
N ARG A 160 13.47 -12.55 3.50
CA ARG A 160 14.93 -12.40 3.37
C ARG A 160 15.50 -11.31 4.30
N GLY A 161 14.96 -11.22 5.52
CA GLY A 161 15.34 -10.21 6.52
C GLY A 161 14.62 -8.85 6.43
N THR A 162 13.83 -8.61 5.37
CA THR A 162 13.03 -7.40 5.18
C THR A 162 11.90 -7.30 6.18
N LYS A 163 11.88 -6.21 6.95
CA LYS A 163 10.83 -5.91 7.93
C LYS A 163 9.67 -5.19 7.26
N ILE A 164 8.45 -5.70 7.45
CA ILE A 164 7.23 -5.07 6.95
C ILE A 164 6.49 -4.35 8.07
N VAL A 165 6.12 -3.09 7.83
CA VAL A 165 5.38 -2.25 8.76
C VAL A 165 4.11 -1.75 8.10
N CYS A 166 2.97 -2.36 8.42
CA CYS A 166 1.67 -1.97 7.88
C CYS A 166 0.99 -0.89 8.73
N ARG A 167 0.33 0.07 8.08
CA ARG A 167 -0.47 1.14 8.69
C ARG A 167 -1.76 1.35 7.91
N THR A 168 -2.87 1.49 8.64
CA THR A 168 -4.16 1.82 8.01
C THR A 168 -4.34 3.34 7.97
N GLY A 169 -4.53 3.89 6.78
CA GLY A 169 -4.78 5.32 6.57
C GLY A 169 -4.84 5.66 5.09
N SER A 170 -5.31 6.87 4.77
CA SER A 170 -5.43 7.30 3.38
C SER A 170 -4.15 7.95 2.89
N PRO A 171 -3.54 7.49 1.78
CA PRO A 171 -2.36 8.14 1.19
C PRO A 171 -2.60 9.58 0.72
N ILE A 172 -3.86 9.97 0.50
CA ILE A 172 -4.24 11.33 0.09
C ILE A 172 -4.32 12.27 1.31
N ASN A 173 -4.46 11.71 2.51
CA ASN A 173 -4.56 12.47 3.75
C ASN A 173 -3.17 12.76 4.31
N LEU A 174 -2.78 14.04 4.31
CA LEU A 174 -1.49 14.52 4.83
C LEU A 174 -1.22 14.08 6.29
N ARG A 175 -2.26 13.98 7.13
CA ARG A 175 -2.09 13.53 8.53
C ARG A 175 -1.74 12.05 8.62
N ASP A 176 -2.30 11.23 7.73
CA ASP A 176 -2.02 9.81 7.71
C ASP A 176 -0.66 9.54 7.04
N LEU A 177 -0.29 10.30 6.01
CA LEU A 177 1.07 10.30 5.44
C LEU A 177 2.15 10.65 6.48
N ALA A 178 1.86 11.57 7.40
CA ALA A 178 2.79 11.90 8.49
C ALA A 178 3.03 10.72 9.46
N ILE A 179 2.09 9.77 9.58
CA ILE A 179 2.24 8.58 10.44
C ILE A 179 3.34 7.68 9.92
N VAL A 180 3.58 7.63 8.61
CA VAL A 180 4.55 6.71 7.99
C VAL A 180 5.94 7.32 7.77
N ASN A 181 6.22 8.49 8.34
CA ASN A 181 7.52 9.16 8.23
C ASN A 181 8.00 9.33 6.78
N HIS A 182 7.09 9.71 5.87
CA HIS A 182 7.38 9.87 4.44
C HIS A 182 8.50 10.89 4.14
N HIS A 183 8.90 11.76 5.08
CA HIS A 183 10.03 12.69 4.86
C HIS A 183 11.40 12.03 4.93
N ASP A 184 11.57 10.93 5.66
CA ASP A 184 12.86 10.24 5.82
C ASP A 184 12.90 8.91 5.03
N CYS A 185 11.97 8.67 4.10
CA CYS A 185 11.98 7.48 3.26
C CYS A 185 13.01 7.61 2.11
N ARG A 186 13.53 6.46 1.68
CA ARG A 186 14.47 6.34 0.55
C ARG A 186 13.79 6.48 -0.80
N SER A 187 12.63 5.85 -0.94
CA SER A 187 11.81 5.83 -2.14
C SER A 187 10.34 5.61 -1.78
N ILE A 188 9.45 6.02 -2.69
CA ILE A 188 8.00 5.89 -2.55
C ILE A 188 7.47 5.16 -3.77
N ILE A 189 6.67 4.11 -3.56
CA ILE A 189 5.94 3.38 -4.59
C ILE A 189 4.46 3.66 -4.38
N VAL A 190 3.78 4.22 -5.37
CA VAL A 190 2.33 4.49 -5.33
C VAL A 190 1.62 3.49 -6.21
N LEU A 191 0.81 2.63 -5.59
CA LEU A 191 0.06 1.59 -6.25
C LEU A 191 -1.29 2.10 -6.75
N SER A 192 -1.70 1.61 -7.92
CA SER A 192 -3.05 1.78 -8.43
C SER A 192 -4.04 0.98 -7.56
N PRO A 193 -5.03 1.60 -6.90
CA PRO A 193 -6.01 0.87 -6.11
C PRO A 193 -7.02 0.16 -7.02
N GLU A 194 -7.64 -0.92 -6.54
CA GLU A 194 -8.67 -1.66 -7.28
C GLU A 194 -10.05 -0.96 -7.19
N GLU A 195 -10.13 0.27 -7.68
CA GLU A 195 -11.33 1.14 -7.64
C GLU A 195 -11.83 1.52 -9.05
N GLU A 196 -12.96 2.24 -9.16
CA GLU A 196 -13.53 2.66 -10.45
C GLU A 196 -12.67 3.73 -11.16
N ASP A 197 -11.94 4.56 -10.41
CA ASP A 197 -11.06 5.61 -10.93
C ASP A 197 -9.69 5.59 -10.20
N PRO A 198 -8.85 4.58 -10.49
CA PRO A 198 -7.59 4.35 -9.78
C PRO A 198 -6.61 5.51 -9.90
N ASP A 199 -6.45 6.04 -11.12
CA ASP A 199 -5.45 7.05 -11.46
C ASP A 199 -5.68 8.34 -10.69
N THR A 200 -6.93 8.71 -10.45
CA THR A 200 -7.27 9.89 -9.65
C THR A 200 -6.70 9.77 -8.23
N SER A 201 -6.75 8.59 -7.62
CA SER A 201 -6.19 8.35 -6.28
C SER A 201 -4.66 8.40 -6.29
N VAL A 202 -4.02 7.84 -7.32
CA VAL A 202 -2.57 7.92 -7.54
C VAL A 202 -2.11 9.37 -7.71
N ILE A 203 -2.74 10.11 -8.63
CA ILE A 203 -2.40 11.52 -8.92
C ILE A 203 -2.59 12.40 -7.68
N LYS A 204 -3.68 12.21 -6.92
CA LYS A 204 -3.90 12.93 -5.66
C LYS A 204 -2.82 12.61 -4.61
N THR A 205 -2.37 11.36 -4.55
CA THR A 205 -1.30 10.93 -3.64
C THR A 205 0.03 11.58 -4.03
N ILE A 206 0.39 11.57 -5.31
CA ILE A 206 1.58 12.27 -5.81
C ILE A 206 1.48 13.76 -5.47
N LEU A 207 0.33 14.40 -5.71
CA LEU A 207 0.11 15.81 -5.38
C LEU A 207 0.26 16.09 -3.88
N ALA A 208 -0.23 15.19 -3.02
CA ALA A 208 -0.08 15.33 -1.57
C ALA A 208 1.39 15.29 -1.14
N LEU A 209 2.22 14.47 -1.80
CA LEU A 209 3.66 14.37 -1.56
C LEU A 209 4.42 15.59 -2.12
N THR A 210 4.18 15.97 -3.38
CA THR A 210 4.98 16.98 -4.08
C THR A 210 4.53 18.42 -3.81
N ARG A 211 3.28 18.62 -3.37
CA ARG A 211 2.71 19.96 -3.08
C ARG A 211 2.14 20.10 -1.67
N GLY A 212 2.41 19.14 -0.79
CA GLY A 212 2.01 19.20 0.61
C GLY A 212 2.62 20.42 1.35
N PRO A 213 1.91 21.02 2.32
CA PRO A 213 2.39 22.20 3.06
C PRO A 213 3.65 21.91 3.90
N ASP A 214 3.82 20.67 4.35
CA ASP A 214 4.94 20.23 5.19
C ASP A 214 6.02 19.49 4.38
N ARG A 215 6.01 19.60 3.04
CA ARG A 215 6.97 18.92 2.15
C ARG A 215 8.43 19.28 2.51
N ARG A 216 9.32 18.27 2.47
CA ARG A 216 10.77 18.46 2.65
C ARG A 216 11.40 19.17 1.45
N GLU A 217 12.56 19.80 1.65
CA GLU A 217 13.26 20.50 0.55
C GLU A 217 13.74 19.54 -0.54
N GLU A 218 14.31 18.40 -0.14
CA GLU A 218 14.85 17.39 -1.04
C GLU A 218 13.75 16.66 -1.83
N PRO A 219 13.95 16.44 -3.15
CA PRO A 219 12.98 15.73 -3.96
C PRO A 219 12.76 14.30 -3.47
N TYR A 220 11.54 13.81 -3.63
CA TYR A 220 11.22 12.41 -3.47
C TYR A 220 11.66 11.59 -4.68
N ARG A 221 11.80 10.29 -4.48
CA ARG A 221 11.98 9.29 -5.54
C ARG A 221 10.70 8.48 -5.62
N ILE A 222 9.76 8.93 -6.44
CA ILE A 222 8.42 8.36 -6.54
C ILE A 222 8.37 7.48 -7.78
N VAL A 223 7.86 6.26 -7.64
CA VAL A 223 7.43 5.42 -8.76
C VAL A 223 5.92 5.24 -8.60
N ALA A 224 5.16 5.54 -9.64
CA ALA A 224 3.71 5.45 -9.58
C ALA A 224 3.14 4.74 -10.81
N GLU A 225 2.14 3.91 -10.58
CA GLU A 225 1.42 3.21 -11.63
C GLU A 225 0.24 4.05 -12.13
N ILE A 226 0.05 4.13 -13.45
CA ILE A 226 -1.14 4.69 -14.08
C ILE A 226 -1.72 3.65 -15.04
N GLU A 227 -3.03 3.45 -14.96
CA GLU A 227 -3.78 2.48 -15.77
C GLU A 227 -4.27 3.08 -17.08
N HIS A 228 -4.77 4.31 -17.06
CA HIS A 228 -5.36 4.94 -18.24
C HIS A 228 -4.38 5.93 -18.89
N PRO A 229 -4.00 5.71 -20.17
CA PRO A 229 -3.06 6.60 -20.86
C PRO A 229 -3.51 8.07 -20.92
N SER A 230 -4.82 8.32 -20.85
CA SER A 230 -5.38 9.69 -20.81
C SER A 230 -4.99 10.49 -19.57
N ASN A 231 -4.58 9.83 -18.48
CA ASN A 231 -4.24 10.45 -17.21
C ASN A 231 -2.73 10.65 -17.02
N ILE A 232 -1.90 10.13 -17.92
CA ILE A 232 -0.44 10.19 -17.83
C ILE A 232 0.10 11.62 -17.82
N GLU A 233 -0.42 12.50 -18.68
CA GLU A 233 0.00 13.91 -18.70
C GLU A 233 -0.28 14.61 -17.37
N ALA A 234 -1.41 14.30 -16.73
CA ALA A 234 -1.74 14.84 -15.42
C ALA A 234 -0.81 14.30 -14.34
N ALA A 235 -0.45 13.01 -14.39
CA ALA A 235 0.51 12.39 -13.48
C ALA A 235 1.90 13.03 -13.59
N TYR A 236 2.41 13.25 -14.80
CA TYR A 236 3.68 13.97 -15.02
C TYR A 236 3.61 15.42 -14.53
N LEU A 237 2.48 16.11 -14.74
CA LEU A 237 2.32 17.50 -14.29
C LEU A 237 2.42 17.63 -12.76
N VAL A 238 1.83 16.70 -12.00
CA VAL A 238 1.89 16.72 -10.53
C VAL A 238 3.19 16.13 -9.97
N GLY A 239 3.77 15.16 -10.66
CA GLY A 239 5.01 14.47 -10.27
C GLY A 239 6.27 15.28 -10.55
N GLY A 240 6.27 16.10 -11.61
CA GLY A 240 7.47 16.83 -12.04
C GLY A 240 8.65 15.88 -12.28
N ASP A 241 9.83 16.28 -11.83
CA ASP A 241 11.05 15.48 -11.93
C ASP A 241 11.22 14.46 -10.78
N GLU A 242 10.24 14.38 -9.86
CA GLU A 242 10.29 13.53 -8.66
C GLU A 242 9.60 12.18 -8.87
N ALA A 243 8.75 12.06 -9.89
CA ALA A 243 7.95 10.86 -10.14
C ALA A 243 8.23 10.22 -11.50
N VAL A 244 8.55 8.93 -11.48
CA VAL A 244 8.56 8.06 -12.65
C VAL A 244 7.18 7.42 -12.77
N ILE A 245 6.49 7.68 -13.87
CA ILE A 245 5.15 7.15 -14.13
C ILE A 245 5.26 5.90 -15.01
N VAL A 246 4.74 4.79 -14.51
CA VAL A 246 4.66 3.52 -15.23
C VAL A 246 3.27 3.37 -15.82
N ASP A 247 3.17 3.49 -17.15
CA ASP A 247 1.96 3.12 -17.89
C ASP A 247 1.85 1.60 -17.93
N LYS A 248 1.00 1.02 -17.08
CA LYS A 248 0.86 -0.43 -16.98
C LYS A 248 0.27 -1.02 -18.25
N GLY A 249 -0.77 -0.38 -18.80
CA GLY A 249 -1.49 -0.87 -19.96
C GLY A 249 -0.61 -0.91 -21.22
N ASP A 250 0.07 0.20 -21.52
CA ASP A 250 0.93 0.32 -22.69
C ASP A 250 2.21 -0.52 -22.53
N THR A 251 2.82 -0.55 -21.34
CA THR A 251 4.00 -1.39 -21.08
C THR A 251 3.68 -2.87 -21.33
N ILE A 252 2.61 -3.39 -20.74
CA ILE A 252 2.21 -4.80 -20.92
C ILE A 252 1.89 -5.07 -22.40
N ALA A 253 1.13 -4.19 -23.06
CA ALA A 253 0.79 -4.34 -24.46
C ALA A 253 2.04 -4.42 -25.36
N ARG A 254 3.04 -3.55 -25.12
CA ARG A 254 4.31 -3.56 -25.86
C ARG A 254 5.11 -4.82 -25.62
N LEU A 255 5.21 -5.27 -24.36
CA LEU A 255 5.93 -6.52 -24.04
C LEU A 255 5.29 -7.73 -24.73
N ILE A 256 3.95 -7.82 -24.76
CA ILE A 256 3.22 -8.87 -25.48
C ILE A 256 3.51 -8.81 -26.98
N VAL A 257 3.48 -7.61 -27.58
CA VAL A 257 3.78 -7.45 -29.01
C VAL A 257 5.22 -7.89 -29.31
N GLN A 258 6.21 -7.47 -28.51
CA GLN A 258 7.60 -7.87 -28.72
C GLN A 258 7.80 -9.38 -28.55
N ALA A 259 7.24 -9.96 -27.49
CA ALA A 259 7.27 -11.41 -27.24
C ALA A 259 6.62 -12.21 -28.39
N SER A 260 5.57 -11.68 -29.03
CA SER A 260 4.92 -12.32 -30.17
C SER A 260 5.76 -12.26 -31.46
N ARG A 261 6.65 -11.26 -31.59
CA ARG A 261 7.48 -11.04 -32.78
C ARG A 261 8.81 -11.80 -32.74
N GLN A 262 9.34 -12.04 -31.56
CA GLN A 262 10.64 -12.68 -31.37
C GLN A 262 10.51 -13.83 -30.38
N ALA A 263 10.69 -15.07 -30.88
CA ALA A 263 10.77 -16.24 -30.01
C ALA A 263 11.91 -16.07 -29.01
N GLY A 264 11.63 -16.35 -27.74
CA GLY A 264 12.59 -16.21 -26.64
C GLY A 264 12.63 -14.81 -25.98
N ALA A 265 12.07 -13.76 -26.60
CA ALA A 265 12.11 -12.42 -26.00
C ALA A 265 11.37 -12.35 -24.66
N ALA A 266 10.29 -13.10 -24.49
CA ALA A 266 9.59 -13.20 -23.21
C ALA A 266 10.49 -13.71 -22.07
N ALA A 267 11.33 -14.72 -22.34
CA ALA A 267 12.26 -15.24 -21.34
C ALA A 267 13.32 -14.20 -20.96
N VAL A 268 13.82 -13.45 -21.94
CA VAL A 268 14.75 -12.34 -21.70
C VAL A 268 14.10 -11.23 -20.88
N TYR A 269 12.84 -10.87 -21.16
CA TYR A 269 12.15 -9.84 -20.37
C TYR A 269 11.86 -10.27 -18.93
N VAL A 270 11.58 -11.55 -18.70
CA VAL A 270 11.43 -12.06 -17.33
C VAL A 270 12.77 -11.94 -16.60
N GLU A 271 13.85 -12.43 -17.19
CA GLU A 271 15.20 -12.34 -16.59
C GLU A 271 15.60 -10.90 -16.29
N LEU A 272 15.39 -9.96 -17.22
CA LEU A 272 15.80 -8.56 -17.06
C LEU A 272 14.94 -7.76 -16.06
N LEU A 273 13.77 -8.26 -15.68
CA LEU A 273 12.84 -7.57 -14.78
C LEU A 273 12.74 -8.27 -13.42
N ASP A 274 13.40 -9.41 -13.25
CA ASP A 274 13.56 -10.14 -11.99
C ASP A 274 14.78 -9.56 -11.25
N PHE A 275 14.74 -9.55 -9.91
CA PHE A 275 15.91 -9.24 -9.08
C PHE A 275 16.73 -10.49 -8.74
N ASP A 276 16.28 -11.69 -9.13
CA ASP A 276 17.09 -12.91 -9.05
C ASP A 276 17.92 -13.09 -10.33
N GLY A 277 19.25 -13.06 -10.21
CA GLY A 277 20.17 -13.32 -11.32
C GLY A 277 20.76 -12.07 -11.96
N THR A 278 20.61 -11.91 -13.27
CA THR A 278 21.26 -10.82 -14.02
C THR A 278 20.47 -9.51 -13.93
N GLU A 279 21.08 -8.48 -13.34
CA GLU A 279 20.46 -7.16 -13.13
C GLU A 279 21.03 -6.06 -14.06
N ILE A 280 20.31 -4.94 -14.15
CA ILE A 280 20.73 -3.74 -14.90
C ILE A 280 21.45 -2.76 -13.97
N TYR A 281 22.70 -2.45 -14.29
CA TYR A 281 23.52 -1.48 -13.56
C TYR A 281 23.86 -0.25 -14.42
N PHE A 282 23.89 0.90 -13.76
CA PHE A 282 24.41 2.15 -14.31
C PHE A 282 25.78 2.42 -13.69
N ARG A 283 26.79 2.66 -14.52
CA ARG A 283 28.17 2.82 -14.08
C ARG A 283 28.85 4.01 -14.75
N ASP A 284 29.29 4.96 -13.95
CA ASP A 284 30.30 5.95 -14.36
C ASP A 284 31.69 5.29 -14.35
N ASP A 285 32.14 4.83 -15.52
CA ASP A 285 33.46 4.24 -15.70
C ASP A 285 34.38 5.20 -16.46
N GLN A 286 35.17 5.96 -15.70
CA GLN A 286 36.10 6.96 -16.24
C GLN A 286 37.15 6.36 -17.20
N SER A 287 37.37 5.04 -17.21
CA SER A 287 38.29 4.40 -18.15
C SER A 287 37.76 4.40 -19.60
N PHE A 288 36.47 4.70 -19.80
CA PHE A 288 35.84 4.85 -21.11
C PHE A 288 35.61 6.28 -21.57
N THR A 289 35.96 7.28 -20.76
CA THR A 289 35.86 8.67 -21.19
C THR A 289 36.72 8.91 -22.44
N GLY A 290 36.08 9.34 -23.54
CA GLY A 290 36.70 9.57 -24.84
C GLY A 290 36.86 8.33 -25.72
N ARG A 291 36.45 7.15 -25.23
CA ARG A 291 36.44 5.88 -25.98
C ARG A 291 35.10 5.67 -26.67
N THR A 292 35.04 4.72 -27.60
CA THR A 292 33.80 4.43 -28.30
C THR A 292 32.97 3.35 -27.59
N TYR A 293 31.65 3.37 -27.80
CA TYR A 293 30.75 2.32 -27.33
C TYR A 293 31.16 0.93 -27.81
N GLY A 294 31.64 0.82 -29.06
CA GLY A 294 32.16 -0.44 -29.60
C GLY A 294 33.38 -0.98 -28.84
N GLU A 295 34.22 -0.10 -28.29
CA GLU A 295 35.32 -0.51 -27.43
C GLU A 295 34.82 -0.97 -26.06
N ALA A 296 33.75 -0.38 -25.53
CA ALA A 296 33.13 -0.80 -24.28
C ALA A 296 32.47 -2.19 -24.38
N LEU A 297 31.81 -2.50 -25.50
CA LEU A 297 31.21 -3.81 -25.77
C LEU A 297 32.19 -4.98 -25.65
N LEU A 298 33.49 -4.75 -25.91
CA LEU A 298 34.51 -5.80 -25.95
C LEU A 298 35.40 -5.84 -24.70
N ALA A 299 35.20 -4.93 -23.77
CA ALA A 299 36.15 -4.67 -22.70
C ALA A 299 35.73 -5.24 -21.34
N TYR A 300 34.52 -5.78 -21.24
CA TYR A 300 34.05 -6.51 -20.07
C TYR A 300 33.98 -8.01 -20.38
N GLU A 301 34.53 -8.83 -19.47
CA GLU A 301 34.55 -10.30 -19.62
C GLU A 301 33.33 -10.98 -18.97
N GLU A 302 32.86 -10.44 -17.84
CA GLU A 302 31.80 -11.04 -17.01
C GLU A 302 30.50 -10.21 -17.00
N CYS A 303 30.42 -9.14 -17.80
CA CYS A 303 29.18 -8.38 -17.96
C CYS A 303 28.94 -7.99 -19.41
N ALA A 304 27.67 -7.72 -19.74
CA ALA A 304 27.25 -7.33 -21.08
C ALA A 304 26.81 -5.86 -21.09
N VAL A 305 27.54 -5.02 -21.81
CA VAL A 305 27.14 -3.62 -22.03
C VAL A 305 25.97 -3.57 -23.01
N MET A 306 24.90 -2.88 -22.63
CA MET A 306 23.67 -2.77 -23.43
C MET A 306 23.31 -1.34 -23.84
N GLY A 307 23.95 -0.31 -23.26
CA GLY A 307 23.63 1.06 -23.60
C GLY A 307 24.49 2.10 -22.89
N VAL A 308 24.12 3.37 -23.10
CA VAL A 308 24.74 4.54 -22.48
C VAL A 308 23.65 5.48 -22.00
N ARG A 309 23.83 6.03 -20.80
CA ARG A 309 23.03 7.14 -20.26
C ARG A 309 23.87 8.40 -20.29
N THR A 310 23.35 9.41 -20.98
CA THR A 310 23.95 10.75 -21.06
C THR A 310 23.03 11.75 -20.36
N ALA A 311 23.45 13.02 -20.31
CA ALA A 311 22.58 14.11 -19.87
C ALA A 311 21.31 14.28 -20.73
N GLU A 312 21.31 13.79 -21.98
CA GLU A 312 20.16 13.85 -22.89
C GLU A 312 19.18 12.69 -22.67
N GLY A 313 19.62 11.60 -22.03
CA GLY A 313 18.78 10.46 -21.69
C GLY A 313 19.48 9.12 -21.87
N VAL A 314 18.66 8.07 -21.91
CA VAL A 314 19.12 6.67 -22.06
C VAL A 314 19.02 6.25 -23.52
N THR A 315 20.10 5.69 -24.06
CA THR A 315 20.11 5.05 -25.39
C THR A 315 20.57 3.60 -25.26
N ILE A 316 19.69 2.67 -25.61
CA ILE A 316 20.01 1.24 -25.68
C ILE A 316 20.62 0.93 -27.05
N ASN A 317 21.75 0.21 -27.04
CA ASN A 317 22.54 -0.16 -28.22
C ASN A 317 22.82 1.02 -29.17
N PRO A 318 23.50 2.09 -28.71
CA PRO A 318 23.91 3.19 -29.58
C PRO A 318 24.89 2.72 -30.67
N ASP A 319 25.16 3.59 -31.65
CA ASP A 319 26.14 3.30 -32.70
C ASP A 319 27.52 2.98 -32.09
N ALA A 320 28.22 1.98 -32.62
CA ALA A 320 29.52 1.54 -32.10
C ALA A 320 30.60 2.65 -32.11
N ALA A 321 30.44 3.68 -32.96
CA ALA A 321 31.32 4.84 -33.02
C ALA A 321 30.93 5.95 -32.02
N THR A 322 29.83 5.80 -31.28
CA THR A 322 29.39 6.78 -30.26
C THR A 322 30.48 6.94 -29.21
N VAL A 323 30.93 8.17 -28.97
CA VAL A 323 31.97 8.48 -27.98
C VAL A 323 31.33 8.66 -26.62
N ILE A 324 31.88 7.99 -25.62
CA ILE A 324 31.44 8.08 -24.22
C ILE A 324 32.07 9.33 -23.60
N GLY A 325 31.24 10.27 -23.17
CA GLY A 325 31.64 11.51 -22.54
C GLY A 325 32.10 11.35 -21.10
N ALA A 326 32.56 12.46 -20.51
CA ALA A 326 32.85 12.50 -19.07
C ALA A 326 31.54 12.64 -18.30
N GLY A 327 31.28 11.70 -17.38
CA GLY A 327 30.03 11.63 -16.61
C GLY A 327 28.88 10.93 -17.33
N ASP A 328 29.10 10.38 -18.53
CA ASP A 328 28.17 9.44 -19.14
C ASP A 328 28.28 8.09 -18.42
N GLU A 329 27.15 7.44 -18.17
CA GLU A 329 27.09 6.15 -17.48
C GLU A 329 26.89 5.03 -18.50
N LEU A 330 27.69 3.98 -18.41
CA LEU A 330 27.44 2.73 -19.14
C LEU A 330 26.29 1.98 -18.48
N ILE A 331 25.45 1.38 -19.32
CA ILE A 331 24.37 0.49 -18.89
C ILE A 331 24.83 -0.93 -19.16
N ALA A 332 24.98 -1.73 -18.11
CA ALA A 332 25.51 -3.07 -18.17
C ALA A 332 24.59 -4.08 -17.49
N LEU A 333 24.62 -5.31 -17.97
CA LEU A 333 23.97 -6.49 -17.39
C LEU A 333 25.02 -7.32 -16.66
N ALA A 334 24.79 -7.58 -15.38
CA ALA A 334 25.70 -8.35 -14.53
C ALA A 334 24.92 -9.10 -13.44
N ASP A 335 25.46 -10.22 -12.96
CA ASP A 335 24.86 -10.98 -11.87
C ASP A 335 25.08 -10.34 -10.49
N ASP A 336 26.11 -9.48 -10.35
CA ASP A 336 26.48 -8.82 -9.10
C ASP A 336 27.27 -7.55 -9.44
N ASP A 337 27.07 -6.46 -8.70
CA ASP A 337 27.76 -5.19 -8.94
C ASP A 337 29.29 -5.28 -8.79
N SER A 338 29.78 -6.27 -8.05
CA SER A 338 31.20 -6.53 -7.82
C SER A 338 31.96 -7.01 -9.06
N VAL A 339 31.27 -7.59 -10.05
CA VAL A 339 31.89 -8.03 -11.33
C VAL A 339 32.08 -6.87 -12.30
N LEU A 340 31.48 -5.71 -12.01
CA LEU A 340 31.76 -4.44 -12.68
C LEU A 340 33.12 -3.92 -12.17
N VAL A 341 34.20 -4.63 -12.47
CA VAL A 341 35.56 -4.13 -12.24
C VAL A 341 35.94 -3.24 -13.43
N ALA A 342 36.80 -2.24 -13.21
CA ALA A 342 37.29 -1.37 -14.28
C ALA A 342 37.74 -2.21 -15.48
N ALA A 343 37.25 -1.85 -16.65
CA ALA A 343 37.46 -2.65 -17.84
C ALA A 343 38.95 -2.83 -18.13
N GLN A 344 39.33 -4.09 -18.36
CA GLN A 344 40.66 -4.41 -18.83
C GLN A 344 40.68 -4.21 -20.35
N ALA A 345 41.77 -3.66 -20.89
CA ALA A 345 41.90 -3.57 -22.34
C ALA A 345 41.75 -4.98 -22.93
N PRO A 346 40.90 -5.19 -23.97
CA PRO A 346 40.67 -6.51 -24.51
C PRO A 346 42.00 -7.17 -24.86
N THR A 347 42.31 -8.26 -24.16
CA THR A 347 43.62 -8.92 -24.24
C THR A 347 43.82 -9.63 -25.58
N VAL A 348 42.74 -9.81 -26.35
CA VAL A 348 42.69 -10.57 -27.60
C VAL A 348 41.82 -9.85 -28.63
N ALA A 349 42.36 -9.60 -29.83
CA ALA A 349 41.57 -9.10 -30.94
C ALA A 349 40.71 -10.22 -31.55
N PRO A 350 39.43 -9.96 -31.90
CA PRO A 350 38.59 -10.97 -32.54
C PRO A 350 39.19 -11.40 -33.89
N ASP A 351 39.22 -12.71 -34.13
CA ASP A 351 39.63 -13.29 -35.42
C ASP A 351 38.51 -13.10 -36.44
N GLU A 352 38.55 -11.99 -37.18
CA GLU A 352 37.55 -11.65 -38.20
C GLU A 352 37.37 -12.74 -39.26
N ALA A 353 38.38 -13.59 -39.50
CA ALA A 353 38.28 -14.70 -40.45
C ALA A 353 37.35 -15.83 -39.96
N ARG A 354 36.99 -15.84 -38.67
CA ARG A 354 36.06 -16.81 -38.06
C ARG A 354 34.67 -16.26 -37.81
N VAL A 355 34.45 -14.96 -38.02
CA VAL A 355 33.13 -14.34 -37.87
C VAL A 355 32.26 -14.75 -39.05
N VAL A 356 31.39 -15.73 -38.83
CA VAL A 356 30.40 -16.14 -39.82
C VAL A 356 29.25 -15.14 -39.78
N ARG A 357 29.14 -14.28 -40.80
CA ARG A 357 27.92 -13.49 -41.00
C ARG A 357 26.79 -14.45 -41.35
N ALA A 358 25.79 -14.56 -40.47
CA ALA A 358 24.54 -15.18 -40.86
C ALA A 358 23.94 -14.33 -42.00
N GLU A 359 23.77 -14.91 -43.18
CA GLU A 359 22.97 -14.28 -44.22
C GLU A 359 21.57 -14.07 -43.63
N SER A 360 21.11 -12.82 -43.62
CA SER A 360 19.74 -12.51 -43.21
C SER A 360 18.80 -13.38 -44.04
N PRO A 361 17.90 -14.17 -43.42
CA PRO A 361 16.96 -14.97 -44.19
C PRO A 361 16.17 -14.03 -45.11
N PRO A 362 15.95 -14.40 -46.38
CA PRO A 362 15.24 -13.54 -47.31
C PRO A 362 13.88 -13.16 -46.72
N GLU A 363 13.58 -11.86 -46.69
CA GLU A 363 12.26 -11.37 -46.31
C GLU A 363 11.21 -12.16 -47.09
N SER A 364 10.37 -12.91 -46.37
CA SER A 364 9.27 -13.62 -46.99
C SER A 364 8.36 -12.58 -47.63
N PRO A 365 8.07 -12.64 -48.94
CA PRO A 365 7.21 -11.67 -49.58
C PRO A 365 5.84 -11.72 -48.90
N GLY A 366 5.38 -10.54 -48.45
CA GLY A 366 4.17 -10.37 -47.65
C GLY A 366 3.01 -11.23 -48.12
N GLY A 367 2.54 -12.09 -47.22
CA GLY A 367 1.25 -12.74 -47.37
C GLY A 367 0.15 -11.68 -47.42
N ARG A 368 -0.64 -11.73 -48.49
CA ARG A 368 -1.82 -10.89 -48.72
C ARG A 368 -2.88 -11.05 -47.65
#